data_AF-A0A7C4CLU7-F1
#
_entry.id   AF-A0A7C4CLU7-F1
#
_cell.length_a   1.000
_cell.length_b   1.000
_cell.length_c   1.000
_cell.angle_alpha   90.00
_cell.angle_beta   90.00
_cell.angle_gamma   90.00
#
_symmetry.space_group_name_H-M   'P 1'
#
loop_
_entity.id
_entity.type
_entity.pdbx_description
1 polymer ?
#
loop_
_entity_poly.entity_id
_entity_poly.type
_entity_poly.pdbx_seq_one_letter_code
_entity_poly.pdbx_strand_id
1 'polypeptide(L)'
;MLEYLEVLKPRMSSEDYRRLAAIPVAKVHKFIAESAELCNPDRIFICTDSREDIEYVRRQAIESGEETPLAIPGHTYHFDGPKDQGRDREATKYLVPKGDYLSKALNQIDRDEGLAEIKSLMKNIMKGRTMIVRFLSLGPLNSVFSIPCMECTDSWYVAHSVDLLYRPAYEVFKRGEVPDDLFCVLHSAGKLNERMVSAEPEKKRIYIDYIENTVYSVNTQYA
;
A
#
# COMPACT_ATOMS: atom_id res chain seq x y z
N MET A 1 12.66 -15.66 7.94
CA MET A 1 12.83 -15.27 6.53
C MET A 1 12.22 -16.33 5.61
N LEU A 2 12.74 -17.58 5.62
CA LEU A 2 12.21 -18.68 4.80
C LEU A 2 10.71 -18.98 5.06
N GLU A 3 10.25 -18.87 6.31
CA GLU A 3 8.86 -19.17 6.66
C GLU A 3 7.84 -18.22 5.98
N TYR A 4 8.08 -16.91 6.00
CA TYR A 4 7.18 -15.94 5.35
C TYR A 4 7.13 -16.09 3.83
N LEU A 5 8.28 -16.34 3.18
CA LEU A 5 8.34 -16.54 1.73
C LEU A 5 7.55 -17.76 1.28
N GLU A 6 7.66 -18.88 2.00
CA GLU A 6 6.94 -20.11 1.62
C GLU A 6 5.43 -19.96 1.78
N VAL A 7 4.94 -19.21 2.76
CA VAL A 7 3.50 -18.91 2.93
C VAL A 7 2.96 -18.07 1.77
N LEU A 8 3.78 -17.20 1.18
CA LEU A 8 3.39 -16.33 0.07
C LEU A 8 3.37 -17.03 -1.29
N LYS A 9 4.20 -18.06 -1.45
CA LYS A 9 4.44 -18.77 -2.73
C LYS A 9 3.16 -19.20 -3.48
N PRO A 10 2.08 -19.70 -2.84
CA PRO A 10 0.86 -20.09 -3.56
C PRO A 10 0.13 -18.92 -4.23
N ARG A 11 0.36 -17.68 -3.80
CA ARG A 11 -0.26 -16.45 -4.33
C ARG A 11 0.63 -15.72 -5.34
N MET A 12 1.81 -16.24 -5.66
CA MET A 12 2.83 -15.56 -6.46
C MET A 12 3.12 -16.31 -7.74
N SER A 13 3.50 -15.59 -8.80
CA SER A 13 4.16 -16.21 -9.95
C SER A 13 5.59 -16.65 -9.57
N SER A 14 6.19 -17.55 -10.37
CA SER A 14 7.60 -17.93 -10.21
C SER A 14 8.56 -16.75 -10.37
N GLU A 15 8.14 -15.70 -11.09
CA GLU A 15 8.93 -14.48 -11.26
C GLU A 15 8.83 -13.60 -10.02
N ASP A 16 7.61 -13.31 -9.56
CA ASP A 16 7.35 -12.54 -8.34
C ASP A 16 8.04 -13.17 -7.13
N TYR A 17 7.97 -14.49 -7.00
CA TYR A 17 8.65 -15.22 -5.92
C TYR A 17 10.16 -14.99 -5.95
N ARG A 18 10.80 -15.10 -7.12
CA ARG A 18 12.24 -14.87 -7.26
C ARG A 18 12.63 -13.42 -6.95
N ARG A 19 11.79 -12.46 -7.37
CA ARG A 19 11.99 -11.04 -7.07
C ARG A 19 11.97 -10.80 -5.56
N LEU A 20 10.94 -11.28 -4.88
CA LEU A 20 10.84 -11.11 -3.42
C LEU A 20 11.95 -11.85 -2.66
N ALA A 21 12.30 -13.06 -3.08
CA ALA A 21 13.37 -13.85 -2.47
C ALA A 21 14.76 -13.21 -2.64
N ALA A 22 14.95 -12.33 -3.62
CA ALA A 22 16.19 -11.59 -3.80
C ALA A 22 16.37 -10.44 -2.78
N ILE A 23 15.32 -10.07 -2.04
CA ILE A 23 15.38 -9.04 -1.01
C ILE A 23 15.81 -9.69 0.32
N PRO A 24 16.97 -9.33 0.91
CA PRO A 24 17.48 -9.94 2.14
C PRO A 24 16.81 -9.41 3.42
N VAL A 25 15.85 -8.50 3.31
CA VAL A 25 15.26 -7.75 4.43
C VAL A 25 14.06 -8.51 5.02
N ALA A 26 14.23 -9.09 6.22
CA ALA A 26 13.18 -9.90 6.83
C ALA A 26 11.87 -9.14 7.12
N LYS A 27 11.95 -7.84 7.47
CA LYS A 27 10.77 -6.98 7.72
C LYS A 27 9.88 -6.86 6.48
N VAL A 28 10.46 -6.86 5.27
CA VAL A 28 9.71 -6.85 4.00
C VAL A 28 8.88 -8.11 3.86
N HIS A 29 9.50 -9.28 4.00
CA HIS A 29 8.79 -10.56 3.84
C HIS A 29 7.70 -10.73 4.88
N LYS A 30 7.99 -10.34 6.14
CA LYS A 30 7.01 -10.35 7.23
C LYS A 30 5.82 -9.45 6.90
N PHE A 31 6.06 -8.19 6.52
CA PHE A 31 4.99 -7.24 6.24
C PHE A 31 4.07 -7.70 5.10
N ILE A 32 4.64 -8.25 4.02
CA ILE A 32 3.85 -8.79 2.89
C ILE A 32 3.06 -10.02 3.32
N ALA A 33 3.66 -10.92 4.10
CA ALA A 33 2.98 -12.12 4.61
C ALA A 33 1.81 -11.75 5.54
N GLU A 34 2.03 -10.85 6.49
CA GLU A 34 0.98 -10.38 7.41
C GLU A 34 -0.12 -9.62 6.67
N SER A 35 0.23 -8.81 5.66
CA SER A 35 -0.74 -8.11 4.80
C SER A 35 -1.56 -9.10 3.98
N ALA A 36 -0.91 -10.10 3.38
CA ALA A 36 -1.59 -11.13 2.59
C ALA A 36 -2.50 -12.02 3.45
N GLU A 37 -2.10 -12.34 4.68
CA GLU A 37 -2.92 -13.10 5.63
C GLU A 37 -4.15 -12.30 6.05
N LEU A 38 -3.97 -11.01 6.37
CA LEU A 38 -5.06 -10.13 6.77
C LEU A 38 -6.04 -9.87 5.63
N CYS A 39 -5.51 -9.42 4.49
CA CYS A 39 -6.30 -8.90 3.38
C CYS A 39 -6.76 -9.98 2.40
N ASN A 40 -6.15 -11.16 2.43
CA ASN A 40 -6.48 -12.34 1.62
C ASN A 40 -6.59 -12.07 0.11
N PRO A 41 -5.54 -11.58 -0.56
CA PRO A 41 -5.52 -11.41 -2.00
C PRO A 41 -5.44 -12.77 -2.72
N ASP A 42 -5.94 -12.81 -3.94
CA ASP A 42 -5.84 -13.99 -4.82
C ASP A 42 -4.44 -14.11 -5.43
N ARG A 43 -3.80 -12.96 -5.71
CA ARG A 43 -2.48 -12.86 -6.31
C ARG A 43 -1.65 -11.77 -5.65
N ILE A 44 -0.34 -11.91 -5.70
CA ILE A 44 0.62 -10.92 -5.24
C ILE A 44 1.56 -10.60 -6.40
N PHE A 45 1.64 -9.32 -6.75
CA PHE A 45 2.52 -8.81 -7.80
C PHE A 45 3.64 -7.98 -7.17
N ILE A 46 4.88 -8.31 -7.51
CA ILE A 46 6.08 -7.62 -7.02
C ILE A 46 6.54 -6.64 -8.10
N CYS A 47 6.19 -5.37 -7.91
CA CYS A 47 6.58 -4.31 -8.84
C CYS A 47 8.01 -3.87 -8.56
N THR A 48 8.90 -4.05 -9.54
CA THR A 48 10.31 -3.62 -9.46
C THR A 48 10.51 -2.24 -10.07
N ASP A 49 11.77 -1.80 -10.16
CA ASP A 49 12.17 -0.54 -10.83
C ASP A 49 12.13 -0.64 -12.36
N SER A 50 11.79 -1.82 -12.90
CA SER A 50 11.77 -2.04 -14.34
C SER A 50 10.69 -1.21 -15.02
N ARG A 51 10.99 -0.74 -16.23
CA ARG A 51 10.03 0.01 -17.04
C ARG A 51 8.82 -0.87 -17.40
N GLU A 52 9.05 -2.16 -17.56
CA GLU A 52 8.03 -3.16 -17.87
C GLU A 52 7.01 -3.28 -16.75
N ASP A 53 7.44 -3.31 -15.48
CA ASP A 53 6.51 -3.38 -14.34
C ASP A 53 5.74 -2.07 -14.15
N ILE A 54 6.40 -0.93 -14.32
CA ILE A 54 5.75 0.39 -14.24
C ILE A 54 4.67 0.53 -15.33
N GLU A 55 5.00 0.14 -16.58
CA GLU A 55 4.02 0.15 -17.67
C GLU A 55 2.93 -0.92 -17.48
N TYR A 56 3.25 -2.05 -16.84
CA TYR A 56 2.25 -3.06 -16.45
C TYR A 56 1.23 -2.47 -15.48
N VAL A 57 1.66 -1.78 -14.43
CA VAL A 57 0.77 -1.11 -13.46
C VAL A 57 -0.11 -0.09 -14.16
N ARG A 58 0.48 0.78 -15.00
CA ARG A 58 -0.27 1.78 -15.77
C ARG A 58 -1.32 1.16 -16.70
N ARG A 59 -0.97 0.07 -17.37
CA ARG A 59 -1.90 -0.67 -18.22
C ARG A 59 -3.02 -1.33 -17.41
N GLN A 60 -2.70 -1.93 -16.26
CA GLN A 60 -3.72 -2.54 -15.40
C GLN A 60 -4.71 -1.52 -14.85
N ALA A 61 -4.27 -0.30 -14.52
CA ALA A 61 -5.19 0.76 -14.10
C ALA A 61 -6.24 1.08 -15.17
N ILE A 62 -5.86 1.05 -16.46
CA ILE A 62 -6.77 1.25 -17.58
C ILE A 62 -7.63 0.00 -17.81
N GLU A 63 -7.03 -1.19 -17.84
CA GLU A 63 -7.74 -2.45 -18.10
C GLU A 63 -8.75 -2.81 -16.99
N SER A 64 -8.47 -2.42 -15.73
CA SER A 64 -9.41 -2.57 -14.62
C SER A 64 -10.55 -1.56 -14.66
N GLY A 65 -10.43 -0.51 -15.46
CA GLY A 65 -11.37 0.60 -15.53
C GLY A 65 -11.22 1.61 -14.38
N GLU A 66 -10.18 1.48 -13.54
CA GLU A 66 -9.86 2.49 -12.54
C GLU A 66 -9.42 3.80 -13.21
N GLU A 67 -8.72 3.75 -14.34
CA GLU A 67 -8.34 4.91 -15.12
C GLU A 67 -8.92 4.86 -16.53
N THR A 68 -9.19 6.04 -17.11
CA THR A 68 -9.63 6.17 -18.50
C THR A 68 -8.61 6.96 -19.31
N PRO A 69 -8.19 6.47 -20.49
CA PRO A 69 -7.24 7.18 -21.34
C PRO A 69 -7.84 8.48 -21.90
N LEU A 70 -6.99 9.48 -22.05
CA LEU A 70 -7.30 10.74 -22.73
C LEU A 70 -6.82 10.72 -24.17
N ALA A 71 -7.23 11.72 -24.95
CA ALA A 71 -6.77 11.90 -26.33
C ALA A 71 -5.24 12.15 -26.44
N ILE A 72 -4.60 12.59 -25.36
CA ILE A 72 -3.15 12.81 -25.30
C ILE A 72 -2.47 11.48 -24.96
N PRO A 73 -1.56 10.96 -25.81
CA PRO A 73 -0.88 9.69 -25.56
C PRO A 73 -0.17 9.69 -24.20
N GLY A 74 -0.39 8.63 -23.43
CA GLY A 74 0.20 8.48 -22.10
C GLY A 74 -0.62 9.07 -20.95
N HIS A 75 -1.60 9.94 -21.23
CA HIS A 75 -2.40 10.60 -20.21
C HIS A 75 -3.69 9.83 -19.92
N THR A 76 -4.07 9.80 -18.65
CA THR A 76 -5.29 9.19 -18.14
C THR A 76 -5.99 10.13 -17.16
N TYR A 77 -7.23 9.80 -16.81
CA TYR A 77 -7.93 10.40 -15.69
C TYR A 77 -8.59 9.33 -14.81
N HIS A 78 -8.71 9.63 -13.52
CA HIS A 78 -9.54 8.95 -12.54
C HIS A 78 -10.47 10.01 -11.92
N PHE A 79 -11.73 9.67 -11.68
CA PHE A 79 -12.62 10.51 -10.88
C PHE A 79 -12.82 9.84 -9.55
N ASP A 80 -12.40 10.47 -8.46
CA ASP A 80 -12.65 9.91 -7.13
C ASP A 80 -14.14 9.90 -6.77
N GLY A 81 -14.49 9.14 -5.73
CA GLY A 81 -15.86 9.09 -5.23
C GLY A 81 -16.33 10.45 -4.73
N PRO A 82 -17.62 10.82 -4.86
CA PRO A 82 -18.12 12.14 -4.45
C PRO A 82 -18.01 12.41 -2.94
N LYS A 83 -17.78 11.37 -2.13
CA LYS A 83 -17.53 11.46 -0.68
C LYS A 83 -16.05 11.24 -0.31
N ASP A 84 -15.18 11.13 -1.32
CA ASP A 84 -13.76 10.90 -1.20
C ASP A 84 -13.01 11.93 -2.05
N GLN A 85 -13.12 13.22 -1.69
CA GLN A 85 -12.63 14.37 -2.48
C GLN A 85 -11.57 15.18 -1.72
N GLY A 86 -11.04 14.64 -0.63
CA GLY A 86 -10.14 15.37 0.24
C GLY A 86 -9.69 14.58 1.46
N ARG A 87 -8.69 15.16 2.14
CA ARG A 87 -8.17 14.61 3.39
C ARG A 87 -9.22 14.70 4.50
N ASP A 88 -9.54 13.55 5.07
CA ASP A 88 -10.54 13.41 6.12
C ASP A 88 -9.86 13.37 7.49
N ARG A 89 -9.94 14.48 8.23
CA ARG A 89 -9.33 14.61 9.56
C ARG A 89 -10.06 13.79 10.63
N GLU A 90 -11.33 13.46 10.42
CA GLU A 90 -12.13 12.68 11.36
C GLU A 90 -11.82 11.18 11.22
N ALA A 91 -11.63 10.73 9.98
CA ALA A 91 -11.21 9.36 9.67
C ALA A 91 -9.70 9.09 9.90
N THR A 92 -8.88 10.15 9.99
CA THR A 92 -7.44 10.04 10.25
C THR A 92 -7.14 10.03 11.74
N LYS A 93 -6.45 8.99 12.24
CA LYS A 93 -6.09 8.89 13.67
C LYS A 93 -4.65 8.40 13.87
N TYR A 94 -4.00 8.88 14.92
CA TYR A 94 -2.76 8.32 15.44
C TYR A 94 -3.07 7.20 16.44
N LEU A 95 -2.36 6.08 16.31
CA LEU A 95 -2.46 4.94 17.21
C LEU A 95 -1.47 5.13 18.36
N VAL A 96 -1.97 5.48 19.54
CA VAL A 96 -1.15 5.87 20.70
C VAL A 96 -1.19 4.77 21.75
N PRO A 97 -0.03 4.23 22.19
CA PRO A 97 0.01 3.24 23.26
C PRO A 97 -0.64 3.74 24.54
N LYS A 98 -1.23 2.81 25.29
CA LYS A 98 -1.82 3.10 26.59
C LYS A 98 -0.80 3.78 27.52
N GLY A 99 -1.14 4.97 28.00
CA GLY A 99 -0.29 5.77 28.90
C GLY A 99 0.62 6.79 28.21
N ASP A 100 0.68 6.77 26.87
CA ASP A 100 1.29 7.83 26.07
C ASP A 100 0.24 8.87 25.62
N TYR A 101 0.68 10.03 25.15
CA TYR A 101 -0.20 11.03 24.56
C TYR A 101 0.54 11.89 23.54
N LEU A 102 -0.13 12.18 22.42
CA LEU A 102 0.32 13.20 21.49
C LEU A 102 -0.42 14.52 21.76
N SER A 103 -0.07 15.55 20.98
CA SER A 103 -0.77 16.84 21.03
C SER A 103 -2.28 16.66 20.82
N LYS A 104 -3.09 17.38 21.60
CA LYS A 104 -4.56 17.40 21.45
C LYS A 104 -5.05 17.87 20.08
N ALA A 105 -4.18 18.48 19.28
CA ALA A 105 -4.49 18.87 17.90
C ALA A 105 -4.51 17.67 16.94
N LEU A 106 -3.92 16.54 17.34
CA LEU A 106 -3.89 15.29 16.58
C LEU A 106 -5.06 14.42 17.04
N ASN A 107 -5.88 13.98 16.08
CA ASN A 107 -6.91 13.00 16.34
C ASN A 107 -6.22 11.66 16.64
N GLN A 108 -6.56 11.02 17.75
CA GLN A 108 -5.83 9.88 18.27
C GLN A 108 -6.77 8.89 18.96
N ILE A 109 -6.35 7.64 19.02
CA ILE A 109 -7.06 6.52 19.65
C ILE A 109 -6.04 5.62 20.36
N ASP A 110 -6.49 4.84 21.34
CA ASP A 110 -5.68 3.78 21.91
C ASP A 110 -5.19 2.84 20.80
N ARG A 111 -3.91 2.48 20.83
CA ARG A 111 -3.27 1.70 19.76
C ARG A 111 -3.94 0.35 19.55
N ASP A 112 -4.26 -0.38 20.61
CA ASP A 112 -4.83 -1.72 20.49
C ASP A 112 -6.28 -1.65 19.98
N GLU A 113 -7.05 -0.65 20.44
CA GLU A 113 -8.40 -0.36 19.93
C GLU A 113 -8.38 -0.01 18.44
N GLY A 114 -7.51 0.92 18.02
CA GLY A 114 -7.42 1.35 16.64
C GLY A 114 -6.90 0.25 15.71
N LEU A 115 -5.93 -0.56 16.14
CA LEU A 115 -5.47 -1.74 15.40
C LEU A 115 -6.59 -2.77 15.23
N ALA A 116 -7.37 -3.04 16.28
CA ALA A 116 -8.50 -3.95 16.19
C ALA A 116 -9.57 -3.46 15.19
N GLU A 117 -9.90 -2.17 15.22
CA GLU A 117 -10.85 -1.56 14.28
C GLU A 117 -10.37 -1.67 12.82
N ILE A 118 -9.16 -1.18 12.52
CA ILE A 118 -8.70 -1.12 11.13
C ILE A 118 -8.39 -2.50 10.55
N LYS A 119 -7.84 -3.43 11.35
CA LYS A 119 -7.62 -4.80 10.91
C LYS A 119 -8.94 -5.54 10.68
N SER A 120 -9.99 -5.23 11.45
CA SER A 120 -11.34 -5.76 11.20
C SER A 120 -11.86 -5.31 9.82
N LEU A 121 -11.67 -4.03 9.47
CA LEU A 121 -12.07 -3.50 8.16
C LEU A 121 -11.27 -4.08 7.00
N MET A 122 -9.97 -4.32 7.19
CA MET A 122 -9.07 -4.86 6.17
C MET A 122 -9.19 -6.39 5.98
N LYS A 123 -9.87 -7.09 6.91
CA LYS A 123 -9.96 -8.55 6.87
C LYS A 123 -10.63 -9.03 5.58
N ASN A 124 -9.93 -9.84 4.79
CA ASN A 124 -10.34 -10.36 3.48
C ASN A 124 -10.69 -9.30 2.43
N ILE A 125 -10.26 -8.05 2.61
CA ILE A 125 -10.71 -6.94 1.77
C ILE A 125 -10.21 -7.03 0.32
N MET A 126 -9.12 -7.77 0.09
CA MET A 126 -8.50 -7.97 -1.23
C MET A 126 -8.92 -9.28 -1.91
N LYS A 127 -9.92 -9.99 -1.38
CA LYS A 127 -10.39 -11.26 -1.99
C LYS A 127 -10.82 -11.02 -3.44
N GLY A 128 -10.34 -11.86 -4.37
CA GLY A 128 -10.59 -11.68 -5.80
C GLY A 128 -9.68 -10.64 -6.48
N ARG A 129 -8.71 -10.06 -5.75
CA ARG A 129 -7.83 -8.99 -6.25
C ARG A 129 -6.37 -9.37 -6.16
N THR A 130 -5.55 -8.57 -6.86
CA THR A 130 -4.09 -8.63 -6.76
C THR A 130 -3.63 -7.63 -5.70
N MET A 131 -2.82 -8.08 -4.75
CA MET A 131 -2.06 -7.18 -3.89
C MET A 131 -0.77 -6.78 -4.63
N ILE A 132 -0.62 -5.50 -4.87
CA ILE A 132 0.49 -4.87 -5.57
C ILE A 132 1.48 -4.41 -4.52
N VAL A 133 2.70 -4.94 -4.57
CA VAL A 133 3.78 -4.56 -3.65
C VAL A 133 4.68 -3.57 -4.36
N ARG A 134 4.81 -2.39 -3.76
CA ARG A 134 5.59 -1.26 -4.26
C ARG A 134 6.79 -1.01 -3.36
N PHE A 135 7.96 -0.80 -3.96
CA PHE A 135 9.18 -0.41 -3.26
C PHE A 135 9.57 0.99 -3.70
N LEU A 136 9.62 1.92 -2.76
CA LEU A 136 9.63 3.35 -3.04
C LEU A 136 10.69 4.06 -2.18
N SER A 137 11.03 5.28 -2.57
CA SER A 137 11.89 6.19 -1.79
C SER A 137 11.28 7.58 -1.74
N LEU A 138 11.14 8.11 -0.53
CA LEU A 138 10.96 9.55 -0.32
C LEU A 138 12.32 10.23 -0.47
N GLY A 139 12.40 11.16 -1.41
CA GLY A 139 13.64 11.82 -1.77
C GLY A 139 14.48 11.03 -2.79
N PRO A 140 15.55 11.64 -3.33
CA PRO A 140 16.43 11.02 -4.33
C PRO A 140 17.01 9.70 -3.85
N LEU A 141 17.28 8.76 -4.76
CA LEU A 141 18.04 7.55 -4.40
C LEU A 141 19.49 7.94 -4.03
N ASN A 142 20.10 7.22 -3.09
CA ASN A 142 21.48 7.45 -2.62
C ASN A 142 21.71 8.78 -1.88
N SER A 143 20.67 9.37 -1.29
CA SER A 143 20.81 10.50 -0.37
C SER A 143 20.83 10.00 1.07
N VAL A 144 21.59 10.66 1.94
CA VAL A 144 21.52 10.42 3.39
C VAL A 144 20.17 10.82 4.00
N PHE A 145 19.37 11.58 3.25
CA PHE A 145 18.01 11.98 3.62
C PHE A 145 16.93 11.13 2.95
N SER A 146 17.31 10.10 2.17
CA SER A 146 16.34 9.18 1.57
C SER A 146 15.62 8.40 2.65
N ILE A 147 14.30 8.24 2.50
CA ILE A 147 13.51 7.35 3.36
C ILE A 147 12.94 6.26 2.45
N PRO A 148 13.58 5.07 2.39
CA PRO A 148 13.00 3.91 1.74
C PRO A 148 11.69 3.52 2.43
N CYS A 149 10.66 3.24 1.64
CA CYS A 149 9.38 2.80 2.12
C CYS A 149 8.75 1.77 1.18
N MET A 150 7.75 1.07 1.67
CA MET A 150 6.99 0.12 0.86
C MET A 150 5.50 0.27 1.05
N GLU A 151 4.75 -0.06 0.01
CA GLU A 151 3.29 -0.03 0.02
C GLU A 151 2.73 -1.34 -0.52
N CYS A 152 1.70 -1.86 0.15
CA CYS A 152 0.85 -2.94 -0.34
C CYS A 152 -0.53 -2.37 -0.60
N THR A 153 -1.02 -2.47 -1.84
CA THR A 153 -2.32 -1.91 -2.26
C THR A 153 -3.05 -2.88 -3.20
N ASP A 154 -4.38 -2.82 -3.26
CA ASP A 154 -5.19 -3.54 -4.25
C ASP A 154 -5.77 -2.64 -5.35
N SER A 155 -5.42 -1.35 -5.37
CA SER A 155 -5.84 -0.40 -6.39
C SER A 155 -4.70 -0.14 -7.37
N TRP A 156 -4.96 -0.41 -8.65
CA TRP A 156 -4.02 -0.12 -9.72
C TRP A 156 -3.86 1.38 -9.94
N TYR A 157 -4.91 2.18 -9.73
CA TYR A 157 -4.83 3.64 -9.75
C TYR A 157 -3.90 4.18 -8.65
N VAL A 158 -4.02 3.68 -7.42
CA VAL A 158 -3.13 4.10 -6.32
C VAL A 158 -1.70 3.66 -6.62
N ALA A 159 -1.49 2.42 -7.08
CA ALA A 159 -0.17 1.93 -7.47
C ALA A 159 0.48 2.75 -8.59
N HIS A 160 -0.30 3.23 -9.57
CA HIS A 160 0.17 4.14 -10.61
C HIS A 160 0.41 5.56 -10.09
N SER A 161 -0.43 6.07 -9.18
CA SER A 161 -0.25 7.40 -8.61
C SER A 161 1.04 7.51 -7.81
N VAL A 162 1.41 6.45 -7.08
CA VAL A 162 2.66 6.45 -6.31
C VAL A 162 3.91 6.37 -7.20
N ASP A 163 3.81 5.86 -8.44
CA ASP A 163 4.90 5.98 -9.43
C ASP A 163 5.21 7.45 -9.78
N LEU A 164 4.21 8.31 -9.75
CA LEU A 164 4.36 9.73 -10.08
C LEU A 164 4.88 10.53 -8.87
N LEU A 165 4.51 10.12 -7.66
CA LEU A 165 4.79 10.85 -6.42
C LEU A 165 6.12 10.44 -5.77
N TYR A 166 6.52 9.18 -5.93
CA TYR A 166 7.70 8.60 -5.29
C TYR A 166 8.68 8.07 -6.34
N ARG A 167 9.92 7.79 -5.91
CA ARG A 167 10.92 7.14 -6.77
C ARG A 167 10.87 5.63 -6.56
N PRO A 168 10.84 4.80 -7.62
CA PRO A 168 11.03 3.36 -7.50
C PRO A 168 12.37 3.05 -6.82
N ALA A 169 12.37 2.09 -5.89
CA ALA A 169 13.53 1.77 -5.07
C ALA A 169 13.75 0.26 -4.84
N TYR A 170 13.15 -0.63 -5.62
CA TYR A 170 13.31 -2.08 -5.49
C TYR A 170 14.78 -2.52 -5.40
N GLU A 171 15.68 -1.96 -6.20
CA GLU A 171 17.10 -2.31 -6.14
C GLU A 171 17.77 -1.85 -4.84
N VAL A 172 17.28 -0.81 -4.14
CA VAL A 172 17.73 -0.42 -2.79
C VAL A 172 17.37 -1.52 -1.78
N PHE A 173 16.13 -2.01 -1.85
CA PHE A 173 15.66 -3.10 -0.99
C PHE A 173 16.45 -4.40 -1.25
N LYS A 174 16.72 -4.71 -2.51
CA LYS A 174 17.49 -5.88 -2.92
C LYS A 174 18.95 -5.84 -2.45
N ARG A 175 19.55 -4.65 -2.36
CA ARG A 175 20.87 -4.45 -1.73
C ARG A 175 20.84 -4.49 -0.20
N GLY A 176 19.65 -4.49 0.41
CA GLY A 176 19.47 -4.46 1.86
C GLY A 176 19.72 -3.08 2.48
N GLU A 177 19.71 -2.01 1.67
CA GLU A 177 20.02 -0.64 2.08
C GLU A 177 18.78 0.08 2.65
N VAL A 178 18.08 -0.57 3.57
CA VAL A 178 16.86 -0.03 4.20
C VAL A 178 16.99 -0.06 5.73
N PRO A 179 16.36 0.89 6.44
CA PRO A 179 16.42 0.90 7.90
C PRO A 179 15.62 -0.26 8.51
N ASP A 180 16.01 -0.68 9.73
CA ASP A 180 15.26 -1.66 10.51
C ASP A 180 13.83 -1.19 10.78
N ASP A 181 13.67 0.11 11.06
CA ASP A 181 12.36 0.75 11.20
C ASP A 181 11.80 1.21 9.83
N LEU A 182 11.68 0.25 8.90
CA LEU A 182 11.12 0.49 7.57
C LEU A 182 9.71 1.11 7.65
N PHE A 183 9.49 2.18 6.89
CA PHE A 183 8.18 2.80 6.73
C PHE A 183 7.31 1.97 5.79
N CYS A 184 6.19 1.48 6.29
CA CYS A 184 5.28 0.61 5.54
C CYS A 184 3.88 1.22 5.41
N VAL A 185 3.23 1.00 4.28
CA VAL A 185 1.84 1.37 4.04
C VAL A 185 1.05 0.12 3.64
N LEU A 186 -0.05 -0.15 4.35
CA LEU A 186 -1.06 -1.13 3.93
C LEU A 186 -2.31 -0.35 3.52
N HIS A 187 -2.62 -0.41 2.24
CA HIS A 187 -3.72 0.29 1.62
C HIS A 187 -4.73 -0.70 1.02
N SER A 188 -6.02 -0.39 1.09
CA SER A 188 -7.01 -0.96 0.17
C SER A 188 -8.09 0.04 -0.19
N ALA A 189 -8.47 0.08 -1.46
CA ALA A 189 -9.61 0.88 -1.91
C ALA A 189 -10.95 0.33 -1.38
N GLY A 190 -10.95 -0.86 -0.79
CA GLY A 190 -12.16 -1.51 -0.30
C GLY A 190 -13.11 -1.88 -1.42
N LYS A 191 -14.40 -2.00 -1.09
CA LYS A 191 -15.41 -2.33 -2.10
C LYS A 191 -15.49 -1.20 -3.14
N LEU A 192 -15.38 -1.54 -4.42
CA LEU A 192 -15.53 -0.58 -5.52
C LEU A 192 -16.93 -0.67 -6.12
N ASN A 193 -17.46 0.46 -6.61
CA ASN A 193 -18.70 0.49 -7.38
C ASN A 193 -18.45 0.37 -8.89
N GLU A 194 -19.49 0.53 -9.70
CA GLU A 194 -19.45 0.42 -11.16
C GLU A 194 -18.53 1.45 -11.85
N ARG A 195 -18.17 2.53 -11.14
CA ARG A 195 -17.23 3.57 -11.60
C ARG A 195 -15.82 3.37 -11.07
N MET A 196 -15.53 2.21 -10.48
CA MET A 196 -14.22 1.86 -9.91
C MET A 196 -13.75 2.80 -8.80
N VAL A 197 -14.71 3.38 -8.05
CA VAL A 197 -14.44 4.18 -6.85
C VAL A 197 -14.95 3.50 -5.58
N SER A 198 -14.31 3.79 -4.46
CA SER A 198 -14.66 3.30 -3.12
C SER A 198 -16.15 3.50 -2.81
N ALA A 199 -16.82 2.42 -2.42
CA ALA A 199 -18.27 2.33 -2.28
C ALA A 199 -18.77 2.42 -0.83
N GLU A 200 -17.87 2.35 0.15
CA GLU A 200 -18.19 2.33 1.59
C GLU A 200 -17.47 3.48 2.35
N PRO A 201 -17.74 4.75 2.00
CA PRO A 201 -17.02 5.90 2.56
C PRO A 201 -17.17 6.05 4.08
N GLU A 202 -18.25 5.54 4.68
CA GLU A 202 -18.43 5.51 6.13
C GLU A 202 -17.43 4.59 6.86
N LYS A 203 -16.84 3.65 6.13
CA LYS A 203 -15.79 2.73 6.61
C LYS A 203 -14.38 3.24 6.30
N LYS A 204 -14.24 4.46 5.78
CA LYS A 204 -12.94 5.10 5.52
C LYS A 204 -12.16 5.24 6.83
N ARG A 205 -10.90 4.79 6.85
CA ARG A 205 -9.96 5.01 7.97
C ARG A 205 -8.55 5.20 7.45
N ILE A 206 -7.81 6.12 8.08
CA ILE A 206 -6.38 6.33 7.84
C ILE A 206 -5.68 6.35 9.20
N TYR A 207 -5.11 5.22 9.62
CA TYR A 207 -4.49 5.09 10.94
C TYR A 207 -2.97 5.04 10.85
N ILE A 208 -2.31 5.83 11.70
CA ILE A 208 -0.86 6.00 11.73
C ILE A 208 -0.33 5.34 13.00
N ASP A 209 0.31 4.18 12.85
CA ASP A 209 1.04 3.50 13.92
C ASP A 209 2.51 3.95 13.90
N TYR A 210 2.82 4.99 14.68
CA TYR A 210 4.19 5.52 14.78
C TYR A 210 5.14 4.61 15.56
N ILE A 211 4.63 3.56 16.23
CA ILE A 211 5.46 2.58 16.94
C ILE A 211 6.05 1.56 15.97
N GLU A 212 5.31 1.16 14.95
CA GLU A 212 5.77 0.20 13.91
C GLU A 212 6.17 0.88 12.61
N ASN A 213 6.12 2.22 12.58
CA ASN A 213 6.27 3.05 11.38
C ASN A 213 5.39 2.55 10.23
N THR A 214 4.11 2.31 10.54
CA THR A 214 3.14 1.72 9.60
C THR A 214 1.90 2.58 9.48
N VAL A 215 1.48 2.85 8.24
CA VAL A 215 0.21 3.51 7.94
C VAL A 215 -0.76 2.50 7.36
N TYR A 216 -1.99 2.51 7.87
CA TYR A 216 -3.09 1.69 7.40
C TYR A 216 -4.13 2.62 6.77
N SER A 217 -4.54 2.35 5.53
CA SER A 217 -5.55 3.13 4.82
C SER A 217 -6.58 2.21 4.16
N VAL A 218 -7.87 2.48 4.34
CA VAL A 218 -8.93 1.60 3.83
C VAL A 218 -10.17 2.38 3.37
N ASN A 219 -10.84 1.89 2.31
CA ASN A 219 -12.06 2.47 1.72
C ASN A 219 -11.87 3.91 1.22
N THR A 220 -10.72 4.20 0.62
CA THR A 220 -10.36 5.48 0.04
C THR A 220 -9.41 5.23 -1.13
N GLN A 221 -9.46 6.09 -2.15
CA GLN A 221 -8.47 6.13 -3.24
C GLN A 221 -7.85 7.53 -3.35
N TYR A 222 -8.51 8.54 -2.76
CA TYR A 222 -8.05 9.91 -2.76
C TYR A 222 -6.76 10.08 -1.93
N ALA A 223 -5.80 10.83 -2.49
CA ALA A 223 -4.50 11.17 -1.90
C ALA A 223 -4.52 12.36 -0.92
#